data_AF-A0A2V9MKS2-F1
#
_entry.id   AF-A0A2V9MKS2-F1
#
_cell.length_a   1.000
_cell.length_b   1.000
_cell.length_c   1.000
_cell.angle_alpha   90.00
_cell.angle_beta   90.00
_cell.angle_gamma   90.00
#
_symmetry.space_group_name_H-M   'P 1'
#
loop_
_entity.id
_entity.type
_entity.pdbx_description
1 polymer ?
#
loop_
_entity_poly.entity_id
_entity_poly.type
_entity_poly.pdbx_seq_one_letter_code
_entity_poly.pdbx_strand_id
1 'polypeptide(L)'
;MAEVREGEGVTALLLMLNVFLLLLAYYILKTVREPLILTGGGAEVKSYSSAGQALLLMFIVPLYGSLASRFRRIRLINTVTLFFVSNLVLFYFLAHLKVPLGVPFYLWVGIFNVLVIAQFWAFANDLYTEEQGRRLFAIIGFGSSLGAVVGPKLAGWLFKPLGAYQLMLVAAGFLGISILVANWVNEREKRSGSPKNQPRGETPLGKEGGFQLVYKQRYLLLIALMVLVLNFVNTTGEFILGKTVSRSAQRAVASGTSQ
;
A
#
# COMPACT_ATOMS: atom_id res chain seq x y z
N MET A 1 -22.45 -12.05 16.62
CA MET A 1 -22.89 -11.11 15.57
C MET A 1 -22.60 -9.72 16.09
N ALA A 2 -21.75 -8.96 15.40
CA ALA A 2 -21.25 -7.70 15.91
C ALA A 2 -22.39 -6.67 15.99
N GLU A 3 -22.71 -6.19 17.19
CA GLU A 3 -23.57 -5.02 17.37
C GLU A 3 -22.93 -3.83 16.64
N VAL A 4 -23.55 -3.44 15.53
CA VAL A 4 -23.25 -2.23 14.79
C VAL A 4 -24.19 -1.17 15.32
N ARG A 5 -23.67 -0.16 16.03
CA ARG A 5 -24.46 1.02 16.39
C ARG A 5 -24.76 1.81 15.12
N GLU A 6 -25.97 2.38 15.04
CA GLU A 6 -26.43 3.12 13.86
C GLU A 6 -25.41 4.21 13.46
N GLY A 7 -24.86 4.10 12.26
CA GLY A 7 -23.85 5.03 11.72
C GLY A 7 -22.46 4.40 11.48
N GLU A 8 -21.99 3.52 12.37
CA GLU A 8 -20.62 2.96 12.33
C GLU A 8 -20.41 1.96 11.19
N GLY A 9 -21.43 1.16 10.87
CA GLY A 9 -21.35 0.14 9.82
C GLY A 9 -21.15 0.73 8.42
N VAL A 10 -21.70 1.92 8.16
CA VAL A 10 -21.53 2.60 6.88
C VAL A 10 -20.10 3.14 6.74
N THR A 11 -19.53 3.73 7.78
CA THR A 11 -18.11 4.16 7.79
C THR A 11 -17.18 2.96 7.58
N ALA A 12 -17.51 1.80 8.17
CA ALA A 12 -16.82 0.53 7.95
C ALA A 12 -16.84 0.08 6.51
N LEU A 13 -18.02 0.08 5.91
CA LEU A 13 -18.22 -0.37 4.55
C LEU A 13 -17.52 0.57 3.56
N LEU A 14 -17.50 1.86 3.85
CA LEU A 14 -16.75 2.85 3.06
C LEU A 14 -15.24 2.68 3.20
N LEU A 15 -14.71 2.40 4.40
CA LEU A 15 -13.28 2.09 4.57
C LEU A 15 -12.90 0.73 3.96
N MET A 16 -13.79 -0.25 4.03
CA MET A 16 -13.64 -1.54 3.33
C MET A 16 -13.59 -1.32 1.81
N LEU A 17 -14.48 -0.49 1.26
CA LEU A 17 -14.45 -0.11 -0.14
C LEU A 17 -13.16 0.66 -0.48
N ASN A 18 -12.71 1.55 0.41
CA ASN A 18 -11.50 2.33 0.22
C ASN A 18 -10.26 1.43 0.12
N VAL A 19 -10.05 0.51 1.09
CA VAL A 19 -8.91 -0.43 1.02
C VAL A 19 -9.00 -1.36 -0.18
N PHE A 20 -10.22 -1.78 -0.54
CA PHE A 20 -10.45 -2.59 -1.73
C PHE A 20 -9.98 -1.85 -2.99
N LEU A 21 -10.37 -0.59 -3.17
CA LEU A 21 -9.98 0.24 -4.32
C LEU A 21 -8.46 0.51 -4.34
N LEU A 22 -7.87 0.82 -3.19
CA LEU A 22 -6.43 1.07 -3.06
C LEU A 22 -5.62 -0.17 -3.44
N LEU A 23 -6.02 -1.35 -2.95
CA LEU A 23 -5.36 -2.60 -3.33
C LEU A 23 -5.62 -2.98 -4.78
N LEU A 24 -6.83 -2.79 -5.28
CA LEU A 24 -7.16 -3.02 -6.68
C LEU A 24 -6.22 -2.21 -7.59
N ALA A 25 -6.07 -0.91 -7.32
CA ALA A 25 -5.13 -0.04 -8.04
C ALA A 25 -3.69 -0.52 -7.91
N TYR A 26 -3.23 -0.87 -6.70
CA TYR A 26 -1.89 -1.41 -6.46
C TYR A 26 -1.62 -2.69 -7.26
N TYR A 27 -2.52 -3.67 -7.23
CA TYR A 27 -2.33 -4.93 -7.92
C TYR A 27 -2.36 -4.75 -9.44
N ILE A 28 -3.20 -3.85 -9.97
CA ILE A 28 -3.16 -3.47 -11.38
C ILE A 28 -1.77 -2.92 -11.76
N LEU A 29 -1.28 -1.94 -11.00
CA LEU A 29 0.03 -1.34 -11.24
C LEU A 29 1.16 -2.37 -11.10
N LYS A 30 1.06 -3.28 -10.15
CA LYS A 30 2.00 -4.39 -9.96
C LYS A 30 2.02 -5.31 -11.19
N THR A 31 0.86 -5.70 -11.72
CA THR A 31 0.76 -6.52 -12.94
C THR A 31 1.34 -5.81 -14.15
N VAL A 32 1.22 -4.48 -14.24
CA VAL A 32 1.84 -3.67 -15.29
C VAL A 32 3.35 -3.52 -15.11
N ARG A 33 3.85 -3.44 -13.87
CA ARG A 33 5.27 -3.23 -13.58
C ARG A 33 6.15 -4.41 -14.01
N GLU A 34 5.65 -5.63 -13.88
CA GLU A 34 6.43 -6.85 -14.10
C GLU A 34 6.85 -7.02 -15.58
N PRO A 35 5.97 -6.85 -16.57
CA PRO A 35 6.35 -6.83 -17.99
C PRO A 35 7.26 -5.64 -18.35
N LEU A 36 7.02 -4.45 -17.78
CA LEU A 36 7.79 -3.24 -18.10
C LEU A 36 9.26 -3.34 -17.68
N ILE A 37 9.54 -3.92 -16.51
CA ILE A 37 10.94 -4.11 -16.07
C ILE A 37 11.65 -5.21 -16.86
N LEU A 38 10.92 -6.28 -17.22
CA LEU A 38 11.49 -7.41 -17.97
C LEU A 38 11.83 -7.02 -19.40
N THR A 39 10.95 -6.26 -20.07
CA THR A 39 11.18 -5.77 -21.44
C THR A 39 12.24 -4.67 -21.51
N GLY A 40 12.41 -3.87 -20.46
CA GLY A 40 13.36 -2.76 -20.43
C GLY A 40 14.81 -3.11 -20.09
N GLY A 41 15.08 -4.28 -19.48
CA GLY A 41 16.45 -4.61 -19.05
C GLY A 41 16.68 -5.98 -18.42
N GLY A 42 15.71 -6.91 -18.48
CA GLY A 42 15.87 -8.27 -18.00
C GLY A 42 15.92 -8.44 -16.46
N ALA A 43 16.30 -9.65 -16.02
CA ALA A 43 16.27 -10.05 -14.61
C ALA A 43 17.33 -9.35 -13.73
N GLU A 44 18.46 -8.96 -14.30
CA GLU A 44 19.53 -8.26 -13.58
C GLU A 44 19.08 -6.87 -13.16
N VAL A 45 18.48 -6.10 -14.07
CA VAL A 45 17.94 -4.77 -13.79
C VAL A 45 16.84 -4.82 -12.74
N LYS A 46 16.04 -5.90 -12.69
CA LYS A 46 15.06 -6.12 -11.61
C LYS A 46 15.73 -6.25 -10.24
N SER A 47 16.86 -6.96 -10.15
CA SER A 47 17.62 -7.12 -8.90
C SER A 47 18.28 -5.81 -8.45
N TYR A 48 18.90 -5.06 -9.37
CA TYR A 48 19.43 -3.73 -9.07
C TYR A 48 18.33 -2.74 -8.68
N SER A 49 17.16 -2.81 -9.34
CA SER A 49 16.02 -1.95 -9.03
C SER A 49 15.43 -2.24 -7.66
N SER A 50 15.36 -3.51 -7.22
CA SER A 50 14.88 -3.81 -5.86
C SER A 50 15.84 -3.29 -4.79
N ALA A 51 17.16 -3.41 -5.01
CA ALA A 51 18.16 -2.81 -4.13
C ALA A 51 18.04 -1.28 -4.09
N GLY A 52 17.91 -0.63 -5.25
CA GLY A 52 17.66 0.81 -5.36
C GLY A 52 16.36 1.24 -4.66
N GLN A 53 15.30 0.42 -4.76
CA GLN A 53 14.03 0.67 -4.09
C GLN A 53 14.18 0.65 -2.57
N ALA A 54 14.92 -0.33 -2.03
CA ALA A 54 15.16 -0.44 -0.59
C ALA A 54 15.91 0.79 -0.06
N LEU A 55 16.96 1.23 -0.78
CA LEU A 55 17.70 2.44 -0.45
C LEU A 55 16.80 3.68 -0.49
N LEU A 56 16.01 3.86 -1.55
CA LEU A 56 15.08 4.98 -1.68
C LEU A 56 14.04 4.99 -0.56
N LEU A 57 13.48 3.83 -0.20
CA LEU A 57 12.52 3.73 0.90
C LEU A 57 13.12 4.14 2.24
N MET A 58 14.41 3.85 2.48
CA MET A 58 15.11 4.28 3.69
C MET A 58 15.10 5.81 3.86
N PHE A 59 15.10 6.58 2.76
CA PHE A 59 14.98 8.04 2.79
C PHE A 59 13.54 8.53 2.73
N ILE A 60 12.68 7.88 1.92
CA ILE A 60 11.29 8.30 1.71
C ILE A 60 10.42 8.07 2.94
N VAL A 61 10.60 6.96 3.66
CA VAL A 61 9.81 6.65 4.87
C VAL A 61 9.97 7.72 5.96
N PRO A 62 11.18 8.12 6.39
CA PRO A 62 11.32 9.18 7.38
C PRO A 62 10.89 10.55 6.85
N LEU A 63 11.12 10.85 5.57
CA LEU A 63 10.62 12.08 4.94
C LEU A 63 9.10 12.15 5.01
N TYR A 64 8.42 11.06 4.62
CA TYR A 64 6.97 10.94 4.70
C TYR A 64 6.48 11.03 6.15
N GLY A 65 7.15 10.38 7.10
CA GLY A 65 6.83 10.50 8.53
C GLY A 65 6.93 11.93 9.06
N SER A 66 7.94 12.69 8.60
CA SER A 66 8.11 14.11 8.94
C SER A 66 7.02 15.00 8.31
N LEU A 67 6.63 14.73 7.06
CA LEU A 67 5.50 15.42 6.44
C LEU A 67 4.19 15.07 7.15
N ALA A 68 4.00 13.81 7.52
CA ALA A 68 2.81 13.34 8.22
C ALA A 68 2.63 13.95 9.61
N SER A 69 3.71 14.38 10.27
CA SER A 69 3.61 15.11 11.52
C SER A 69 3.33 16.60 11.36
N ARG A 70 3.57 17.19 10.18
CA ARG A 70 3.34 18.61 9.92
C ARG A 70 1.97 18.91 9.31
N PHE A 71 1.42 17.99 8.53
CA PHE A 71 0.16 18.18 7.81
C PHE A 71 -1.00 17.42 8.47
N ARG A 72 -2.23 17.94 8.31
CA ARG A 72 -3.45 17.21 8.69
C ARG A 72 -3.57 15.92 7.88
N ARG A 73 -3.95 14.82 8.51
CA ARG A 73 -3.93 13.46 7.91
C ARG A 73 -4.65 13.42 6.55
N ILE A 74 -5.88 13.94 6.48
CA ILE A 74 -6.68 13.91 5.25
C ILE A 74 -6.08 14.76 4.12
N ARG A 75 -5.45 15.90 4.45
CA ARG A 75 -4.79 16.74 3.44
C ARG A 75 -3.54 16.07 2.90
N LEU A 76 -2.77 15.41 3.76
CA LEU A 76 -1.61 14.63 3.33
C LEU A 76 -2.04 13.50 2.40
N ILE A 77 -3.08 12.74 2.78
CA ILE A 77 -3.61 11.63 1.97
C ILE A 77 -4.04 12.12 0.60
N ASN A 78 -4.84 13.19 0.55
CA ASN A 78 -5.27 13.75 -0.72
C ASN A 78 -4.08 14.23 -1.56
N THR A 79 -3.13 14.94 -0.96
CA THR A 79 -1.99 15.51 -1.71
C THR A 79 -1.08 14.42 -2.25
N VAL A 80 -0.76 13.40 -1.45
CA VAL A 80 0.12 12.30 -1.83
C VAL A 80 -0.57 11.38 -2.84
N THR A 81 -1.84 11.05 -2.66
CA THR A 81 -2.58 10.25 -3.64
C THR A 81 -2.77 11.02 -4.95
N LEU A 82 -3.03 12.33 -4.91
CA LEU A 82 -3.16 13.15 -6.11
C LEU A 82 -1.80 13.30 -6.83
N PHE A 83 -0.70 13.42 -6.08
CA PHE A 83 0.65 13.30 -6.63
C PHE A 83 0.81 11.96 -7.36
N PHE A 84 0.42 10.83 -6.77
CA PHE A 84 0.49 9.54 -7.45
C PHE A 84 -0.38 9.46 -8.71
N VAL A 85 -1.62 9.96 -8.66
CA VAL A 85 -2.50 10.05 -9.83
C VAL A 85 -1.84 10.86 -10.94
N SER A 86 -1.27 12.03 -10.64
CA SER A 86 -0.56 12.85 -11.63
C SER A 86 0.68 12.16 -12.21
N ASN A 87 1.42 11.39 -11.40
CA ASN A 87 2.54 10.60 -11.91
C ASN A 87 2.08 9.49 -12.86
N LEU A 88 0.95 8.83 -12.60
CA LEU A 88 0.41 7.82 -13.53
C LEU A 88 0.05 8.43 -14.88
N VAL A 89 -0.55 9.62 -14.88
CA VAL A 89 -0.84 10.37 -16.11
C VAL A 89 0.46 10.77 -16.82
N LEU A 90 1.46 11.23 -16.08
CA LEU A 90 2.77 11.57 -16.64
C LEU A 90 3.47 10.34 -17.25
N PHE A 91 3.46 9.19 -16.58
CA PHE A 91 4.00 7.94 -17.11
C PHE A 91 3.25 7.49 -18.36
N TYR A 92 1.94 7.69 -18.42
CA TYR A 92 1.16 7.44 -19.62
C TYR A 92 1.66 8.30 -20.80
N PHE A 93 1.94 9.59 -20.61
CA PHE A 93 2.51 10.44 -21.67
C PHE A 93 3.96 10.06 -22.03
N LEU A 94 4.81 9.82 -21.04
CA LEU A 94 6.21 9.40 -21.25
C LEU A 94 6.30 8.06 -22.00
N ALA A 95 5.34 7.16 -21.77
CA ALA A 95 5.22 5.90 -22.48
C ALA A 95 4.94 6.11 -23.98
N HIS A 96 4.10 7.09 -24.34
CA HIS A 96 3.85 7.42 -25.74
C HIS A 96 5.10 8.00 -26.43
N LEU A 97 5.97 8.65 -25.66
CA LEU A 97 7.28 9.14 -26.11
C LEU A 97 8.35 8.03 -26.18
N LYS A 98 8.00 6.76 -25.94
CA LYS A 98 8.90 5.59 -25.96
C LYS A 98 10.11 5.71 -25.01
N VAL A 99 9.98 6.48 -23.93
CA VAL A 99 11.03 6.57 -22.89
C VAL A 99 11.10 5.24 -22.13
N PRO A 100 12.29 4.71 -21.80
CA PRO A 100 12.42 3.50 -21.00
C PRO A 100 11.95 3.73 -19.56
N LEU A 101 10.70 3.34 -19.28
CA LEU A 101 10.05 3.56 -17.98
C LEU A 101 10.21 2.41 -16.98
N GLY A 102 10.84 1.28 -17.36
CA GLY A 102 10.90 0.08 -16.54
C GLY A 102 11.40 0.32 -15.12
N VAL A 103 12.61 0.88 -14.96
CA VAL A 103 13.22 1.14 -13.65
C VAL A 103 12.49 2.23 -12.87
N PRO A 104 12.25 3.44 -13.42
CA PRO A 104 11.53 4.49 -12.68
C PRO A 104 10.14 4.04 -12.21
N PHE A 105 9.39 3.35 -13.08
CA PHE A 105 8.06 2.83 -12.73
C PHE A 105 8.13 1.75 -11.67
N TYR A 106 9.11 0.85 -11.73
CA TYR A 106 9.31 -0.19 -10.71
C TYR A 106 9.55 0.42 -9.32
N LEU A 107 10.50 1.37 -9.23
CA LEU A 107 10.82 2.08 -8.00
C LEU A 107 9.60 2.84 -7.46
N TRP A 108 8.90 3.54 -8.35
CA TRP A 108 7.71 4.31 -8.03
C TRP A 108 6.56 3.43 -7.51
N VAL A 109 6.25 2.30 -8.15
CA VAL A 109 5.22 1.35 -7.69
C VAL A 109 5.58 0.77 -6.32
N GLY A 110 6.88 0.55 -6.07
CA GLY A 110 7.37 0.13 -4.76
C GLY A 110 7.11 1.15 -3.65
N ILE A 111 7.41 2.43 -3.91
CA ILE A 111 7.14 3.53 -3.00
C ILE A 111 5.63 3.70 -2.77
N PHE A 112 4.86 3.67 -3.87
CA PHE A 112 3.40 3.74 -3.84
C PHE A 112 2.79 2.68 -2.92
N ASN A 113 3.24 1.43 -3.03
CA ASN A 113 2.75 0.34 -2.18
C ASN A 113 2.89 0.65 -0.68
N VAL A 114 4.10 1.05 -0.25
CA VAL A 114 4.38 1.33 1.16
C VAL A 114 3.58 2.54 1.65
N LEU A 115 3.57 3.62 0.87
CA LEU A 115 2.89 4.86 1.26
C LEU A 115 1.37 4.70 1.30
N VAL A 116 0.76 3.99 0.35
CA VAL A 116 -0.69 3.79 0.32
C VAL A 116 -1.17 2.93 1.49
N ILE A 117 -0.47 1.83 1.79
CA ILE A 117 -0.80 0.98 2.94
C ILE A 117 -0.67 1.77 4.25
N ALA A 118 0.44 2.50 4.42
CA ALA A 118 0.65 3.32 5.61
C ALA A 118 -0.43 4.39 5.77
N GLN A 119 -0.80 5.08 4.69
CA GLN A 119 -1.86 6.10 4.67
C GLN A 119 -3.23 5.55 5.04
N PHE A 120 -3.59 4.40 4.50
CA PHE A 120 -4.86 3.76 4.79
C PHE A 120 -4.98 3.41 6.27
N TRP A 121 -3.99 2.71 6.82
CA TRP A 121 -4.00 2.32 8.24
C TRP A 121 -3.91 3.53 9.16
N ALA A 122 -3.13 4.54 8.78
CA ALA A 122 -3.09 5.82 9.47
C ALA A 122 -4.47 6.46 9.57
N PHE A 123 -5.21 6.52 8.46
CA PHE A 123 -6.56 7.08 8.42
C PHE A 123 -7.57 6.23 9.21
N ALA A 124 -7.52 4.91 9.06
CA ALA A 124 -8.40 4.00 9.78
C ALA A 124 -8.21 4.10 11.31
N ASN A 125 -6.96 4.22 11.78
CA ASN A 125 -6.65 4.41 13.20
C ASN A 125 -7.08 5.79 13.73
N ASP A 126 -7.15 6.81 12.87
CA ASP A 126 -7.62 8.14 13.26
C ASP A 126 -9.15 8.20 13.39
N LEU A 127 -9.85 7.29 12.70
CA LEU A 127 -11.30 7.20 12.68
C LEU A 127 -11.86 6.23 13.72
N TYR A 128 -11.17 5.11 13.97
CA TYR A 128 -11.67 4.09 14.90
C TYR A 128 -11.01 4.15 16.27
N THR A 129 -11.86 4.01 17.28
CA THR A 129 -11.44 3.70 18.65
C THR A 129 -10.98 2.24 18.77
N GLU A 130 -10.27 1.87 19.84
CA GLU A 130 -9.79 0.48 20.03
C GLU A 130 -10.94 -0.55 20.00
N GLU A 131 -12.07 -0.24 20.63
CA GLU A 131 -13.23 -1.15 20.69
C GLU A 131 -13.83 -1.37 19.30
N GLN A 132 -13.94 -0.31 18.50
CA GLN A 132 -14.39 -0.36 17.12
C GLN A 132 -13.39 -1.15 16.26
N GLY A 133 -12.09 -0.85 16.37
CA GLY A 133 -11.02 -1.51 15.61
C GLY A 133 -11.06 -3.03 15.74
N ARG A 134 -11.29 -3.58 16.94
CA ARG A 134 -11.37 -5.05 17.17
C ARG A 134 -12.44 -5.75 16.33
N ARG A 135 -13.56 -5.08 16.03
CA ARG A 135 -14.67 -5.66 15.26
C ARG A 135 -14.61 -5.27 13.78
N LEU A 136 -14.29 -4.00 13.51
CA LEU A 136 -14.38 -3.39 12.18
C LEU A 136 -13.14 -3.69 11.32
N PHE A 137 -11.96 -3.89 11.92
CA PHE A 137 -10.77 -4.29 11.16
C PHE A 137 -10.90 -5.68 10.54
N ALA A 138 -11.68 -6.58 11.14
CA ALA A 138 -11.99 -7.87 10.51
C ALA A 138 -12.75 -7.67 9.18
N ILE A 139 -13.74 -6.77 9.14
CA ILE A 139 -14.51 -6.43 7.93
C ILE A 139 -13.62 -5.74 6.89
N ILE A 140 -12.76 -4.80 7.31
CA ILE A 140 -11.77 -4.17 6.44
C ILE A 140 -10.81 -5.22 5.85
N GLY A 141 -10.40 -6.20 6.66
CA GLY A 141 -9.60 -7.33 6.23
C GLY A 141 -10.23 -8.12 5.07
N PHE A 142 -11.54 -8.33 5.10
CA PHE A 142 -12.26 -8.92 3.96
C PHE A 142 -12.14 -8.06 2.70
N GLY A 143 -12.31 -6.74 2.80
CA GLY A 143 -12.13 -5.82 1.67
C GLY A 143 -10.71 -5.90 1.09
N SER A 144 -9.70 -5.97 1.96
CA SER A 144 -8.32 -6.10 1.53
C SER A 144 -8.05 -7.41 0.79
N SER A 145 -8.60 -8.52 1.30
CA SER A 145 -8.45 -9.85 0.71
C SER A 145 -9.14 -9.93 -0.66
N LEU A 146 -10.35 -9.37 -0.77
CA LEU A 146 -11.07 -9.22 -2.03
C LEU A 146 -10.26 -8.41 -3.04
N GLY A 147 -9.69 -7.28 -2.63
CA GLY A 147 -8.85 -6.44 -3.50
C GLY A 147 -7.63 -7.20 -4.02
N ALA A 148 -7.01 -8.03 -3.18
CA ALA A 148 -5.86 -8.85 -3.53
C ALA A 148 -6.19 -10.00 -4.51
N VAL A 149 -7.39 -10.56 -4.44
CA VAL A 149 -7.83 -11.63 -5.34
C VAL A 149 -8.37 -11.06 -6.65
N VAL A 150 -9.19 -10.01 -6.58
CA VAL A 150 -9.84 -9.40 -7.74
C VAL A 150 -8.86 -8.55 -8.54
N GLY A 151 -7.92 -7.86 -7.90
CA GLY A 151 -6.96 -6.96 -8.54
C GLY A 151 -6.17 -7.61 -9.69
N PRO A 152 -5.41 -8.68 -9.46
CA PRO A 152 -4.65 -9.35 -10.51
C PRO A 152 -5.54 -9.95 -11.61
N LYS A 153 -6.71 -10.49 -11.26
CA LYS A 153 -7.67 -11.05 -12.23
C LYS A 153 -8.21 -9.96 -13.15
N LEU A 154 -8.65 -8.85 -12.58
CA LEU A 154 -9.16 -7.70 -13.29
C LEU A 154 -8.06 -7.08 -14.15
N ALA A 155 -6.84 -6.94 -13.60
CA ALA A 155 -5.67 -6.47 -14.33
C ALA A 155 -5.37 -7.36 -15.54
N GLY A 156 -5.31 -8.68 -15.38
CA GLY A 156 -5.04 -9.60 -16.49
C GLY A 156 -6.15 -9.61 -17.56
N TRP A 157 -7.41 -9.48 -17.15
CA TRP A 157 -8.53 -9.39 -18.08
C TRP A 157 -8.52 -8.08 -18.88
N LEU A 158 -8.24 -6.95 -18.23
CA LEU A 158 -8.12 -5.62 -18.86
C LEU A 158 -6.81 -5.46 -19.65
N PHE A 159 -5.74 -6.18 -19.29
CA PHE A 159 -4.45 -6.12 -19.98
C PHE A 159 -4.56 -6.58 -21.43
N LYS A 160 -5.38 -7.60 -21.72
CA LYS A 160 -5.56 -8.14 -23.07
C LYS A 160 -6.13 -7.10 -24.06
N PRO A 161 -7.24 -6.39 -23.77
CA PRO A 161 -7.80 -5.39 -24.69
C PRO A 161 -7.15 -4.01 -24.61
N LEU A 162 -6.72 -3.55 -23.42
CA LEU A 162 -6.33 -2.14 -23.20
C LEU A 162 -4.81 -1.92 -23.18
N GLY A 163 -4.03 -2.97 -22.93
CA GLY A 163 -2.58 -2.89 -22.79
C GLY A 163 -2.12 -2.23 -21.48
N ALA A 164 -0.80 -2.23 -21.28
CA ALA A 164 -0.14 -1.81 -20.04
C ALA A 164 -0.37 -0.33 -19.68
N TYR A 165 -0.41 0.55 -20.68
CA TYR A 165 -0.47 2.01 -20.45
C TYR A 165 -1.87 2.48 -20.07
N GLN A 166 -2.92 1.96 -20.70
CA GLN A 166 -4.30 2.33 -20.35
C GLN A 166 -4.68 1.82 -18.96
N LEU A 167 -4.11 0.69 -18.52
CA LEU A 167 -4.25 0.20 -17.14
C LEU A 167 -3.71 1.18 -16.09
N MET A 168 -2.70 2.00 -16.42
CA MET A 168 -2.23 3.06 -15.52
C MET A 168 -3.31 4.12 -15.30
N LEU A 169 -4.08 4.47 -16.34
CA LEU A 169 -5.21 5.40 -16.24
C LEU A 169 -6.37 4.80 -15.46
N VAL A 170 -6.65 3.50 -15.64
CA VAL A 170 -7.65 2.78 -14.85
C VAL A 170 -7.28 2.81 -13.35
N ALA A 171 -6.02 2.53 -13.02
CA ALA A 171 -5.52 2.63 -11.65
C ALA A 171 -5.63 4.07 -11.10
N ALA A 172 -5.32 5.08 -11.92
CA ALA A 172 -5.50 6.48 -11.56
C ALA A 172 -6.98 6.82 -11.27
N GLY A 173 -7.92 6.26 -12.04
CA GLY A 173 -9.36 6.38 -11.78
C GLY A 173 -9.77 5.78 -10.44
N PHE A 174 -9.31 4.57 -10.13
CA PHE A 174 -9.58 3.94 -8.83
C PHE A 174 -9.01 4.74 -7.66
N LEU A 175 -7.80 5.32 -7.81
CA LEU A 175 -7.23 6.21 -6.81
C LEU A 175 -8.04 7.50 -6.65
N GLY A 176 -8.51 8.10 -7.75
CA GLY A 176 -9.41 9.24 -7.71
C GLY A 176 -10.69 8.95 -6.92
N ILE A 177 -11.32 7.80 -7.17
CA ILE A 177 -12.50 7.35 -6.43
C ILE A 177 -12.14 7.13 -4.95
N SER A 178 -10.97 6.56 -4.64
CA SER A 178 -10.54 6.38 -3.24
C SER A 178 -10.39 7.71 -2.49
N ILE A 179 -9.93 8.77 -3.15
CA ILE A 179 -9.86 10.12 -2.57
C ILE A 179 -11.27 10.63 -2.25
N LEU A 180 -12.21 10.46 -3.16
CA LEU A 180 -13.60 10.88 -2.95
C LEU A 180 -14.23 10.14 -1.77
N VAL A 181 -14.04 8.81 -1.69
CA VAL A 181 -14.52 7.99 -0.58
C VAL A 181 -13.88 8.42 0.75
N ALA A 182 -12.56 8.62 0.79
CA ALA A 182 -11.86 9.03 2.00
C ALA A 182 -12.33 10.41 2.51
N ASN A 183 -12.50 11.38 1.60
CA ASN A 183 -13.04 12.69 1.94
C ASN A 183 -14.49 12.63 2.42
N TRP A 184 -15.31 11.80 1.78
CA TRP A 184 -16.71 11.64 2.17
C TRP A 184 -16.85 11.03 3.56
N VAL A 185 -16.03 10.02 3.88
CA VAL A 185 -15.94 9.44 5.24
C VAL A 185 -15.54 10.50 6.25
N ASN A 186 -14.47 11.25 5.97
CA ASN A 186 -13.98 12.29 6.88
C ASN A 186 -15.01 13.40 7.12
N GLU A 187 -15.72 13.84 6.07
CA GLU A 187 -16.78 14.86 6.18
C GLU A 187 -18.01 14.34 6.94
N ARG A 188 -18.38 13.07 6.74
CA ARG A 188 -19.48 12.41 7.45
C ARG A 188 -19.21 12.32 8.95
N GLU A 189 -18.01 11.92 9.34
CA GLU A 189 -17.62 11.82 10.76
C GLU A 189 -17.56 13.20 11.43
N LYS A 190 -17.14 14.24 10.70
CA LYS A 190 -17.21 15.64 11.18
C LYS A 190 -18.64 16.10 11.43
N ARG A 191 -19.55 15.81 10.51
CA ARG A 191 -20.98 16.21 10.61
C ARG A 191 -21.75 15.45 11.68
N SER A 192 -21.30 14.24 12.03
CA SER A 192 -21.92 13.42 13.07
C SER A 192 -21.79 14.03 14.48
N GLY A 193 -21.05 15.13 14.65
CA GLY A 193 -21.13 16.03 15.81
C GLY A 193 -20.73 15.45 17.17
N SER A 194 -20.37 14.17 17.25
CA SER A 194 -20.01 13.51 18.50
C SER A 194 -18.60 13.94 18.93
N PRO A 195 -18.42 14.61 20.09
CA PRO A 195 -17.10 15.01 20.60
C PRO A 195 -16.18 13.81 20.88
N LYS A 196 -16.71 12.58 20.94
CA LYS A 196 -15.95 11.32 21.01
C LYS A 196 -15.38 10.84 19.66
N ASN A 197 -15.90 11.34 18.53
CA ASN A 197 -15.58 10.89 17.16
C ASN A 197 -14.88 11.96 16.31
N GLN A 198 -14.38 13.05 16.90
CA GLN A 198 -13.49 13.94 16.16
C GLN A 198 -12.27 13.14 15.69
N PRO A 199 -11.98 13.10 14.37
CA PRO A 199 -10.84 12.33 13.88
C PRO A 199 -9.58 12.83 14.56
N ARG A 200 -8.88 11.93 15.29
CA ARG A 200 -7.63 12.27 16.02
C ARG A 200 -6.55 12.86 15.09
N GLY A 201 -6.71 12.70 13.77
CA GLY A 201 -5.86 13.26 12.72
C GLY A 201 -6.06 14.76 12.39
N GLU A 202 -6.90 15.51 13.11
CA GLU A 202 -7.02 16.97 12.93
C GLU A 202 -5.89 17.77 13.58
N THR A 203 -5.34 17.27 14.69
CA THR A 203 -4.07 17.76 15.26
C THR A 203 -2.91 17.10 14.53
N PRO A 204 -1.92 17.86 14.01
CA PRO A 204 -0.67 17.28 13.54
C PRO A 204 -0.07 16.44 14.68
N LEU A 205 0.49 15.26 14.37
CA LEU A 205 1.26 14.49 15.35
C LEU A 205 2.26 15.48 15.97
N GLY A 206 2.17 15.68 17.28
CA GLY A 206 2.87 16.77 17.97
C GLY A 206 4.35 16.87 17.60
N LYS A 207 4.97 18.03 17.85
CA LYS A 207 6.35 18.36 17.43
C LYS A 207 7.43 17.33 17.82
N GLU A 208 7.14 16.39 18.72
CA GLU A 208 7.96 15.20 18.97
C GLU A 208 7.79 14.19 17.82
N GLY A 209 8.76 14.15 16.90
CA GLY A 209 8.74 13.18 15.79
C GLY A 209 8.55 11.76 16.29
N GLY A 210 7.75 10.94 15.59
CA GLY A 210 7.39 9.58 16.04
C GLY A 210 8.59 8.70 16.45
N PHE A 211 9.76 8.91 15.85
CA PHE A 211 11.01 8.26 16.27
C PHE A 211 11.47 8.63 17.68
N GLN A 212 11.33 9.91 18.06
CA GLN A 212 11.68 10.39 19.40
C GLN A 212 10.72 9.83 20.46
N LEU A 213 9.44 9.65 20.11
CA LEU A 213 8.46 9.02 20.99
C LEU A 213 8.76 7.52 21.21
N VAL A 214 9.12 6.80 20.15
CA VAL A 214 9.54 5.39 20.23
C VAL A 214 10.77 5.23 21.12
N TYR A 215 11.74 6.13 21.01
CA TYR A 215 12.96 6.07 21.81
C TYR A 215 12.74 6.43 23.29
N LYS A 216 11.79 7.34 23.59
CA LYS A 216 11.44 7.75 24.95
C LYS A 216 10.59 6.72 25.71
N GLN A 217 9.76 5.94 25.01
CA GLN A 217 8.78 5.03 25.62
C GLN A 217 9.23 3.57 25.53
N ARG A 218 9.58 2.96 26.67
CA ARG A 218 10.03 1.54 26.75
C ARG A 218 9.04 0.57 26.10
N TYR A 219 7.74 0.82 26.22
CA TYR A 219 6.70 0.00 25.61
C TYR A 219 6.71 0.07 24.07
N LEU A 220 6.84 1.26 23.50
CA LEU A 220 6.96 1.45 22.04
C LEU A 220 8.25 0.85 21.50
N LEU A 221 9.35 0.93 22.27
CA LEU A 221 10.63 0.33 21.91
C LEU A 221 10.55 -1.22 21.90
N LEU A 222 9.82 -1.83 22.84
CA LEU A 222 9.55 -3.27 22.83
C LEU A 222 8.71 -3.70 21.62
N ILE A 223 7.70 -2.91 21.23
CA ILE A 223 6.92 -3.15 20.00
C ILE A 223 7.82 -3.03 18.77
N ALA A 224 8.65 -1.98 18.69
CA ALA A 224 9.58 -1.79 17.59
C ALA A 224 10.58 -2.96 17.48
N LEU A 225 11.12 -3.43 18.61
CA LEU A 225 11.99 -4.60 18.67
C LEU A 225 11.28 -5.87 18.23
N MET A 226 10.05 -6.09 18.70
CA MET A 226 9.23 -7.24 18.31
C MET A 226 8.97 -7.25 16.80
N VAL A 227 8.62 -6.09 16.22
CA VAL A 227 8.40 -5.95 14.76
C VAL A 227 9.69 -6.17 13.98
N LEU A 228 10.83 -5.71 14.50
CA LEU A 228 12.15 -5.96 13.90
C LEU A 228 12.50 -7.45 13.87
N VAL A 229 12.34 -8.14 15.01
CA VAL A 229 12.55 -9.59 15.11
C VAL A 229 11.59 -10.33 14.18
N LEU A 230 10.32 -9.96 14.15
CA LEU A 230 9.32 -10.58 13.28
C LEU A 230 9.66 -10.39 11.79
N ASN A 231 10.09 -9.19 11.37
CA ASN A 231 10.54 -8.96 10.00
C ASN A 231 11.82 -9.73 9.67
N PHE A 232 12.76 -9.83 10.61
CA PHE A 232 13.98 -10.60 10.45
C PHE A 232 13.67 -12.10 10.28
N VAL A 233 12.76 -12.63 11.10
CA VAL A 233 12.29 -14.02 11.01
C VAL A 233 11.55 -14.28 9.71
N ASN A 234 10.64 -13.40 9.29
CA ASN A 234 9.94 -13.54 8.00
C ASN A 234 10.92 -13.54 6.83
N THR A 235 11.86 -12.60 6.80
CA THR A 235 12.86 -12.48 5.72
C THR A 235 13.78 -13.70 5.69
N THR A 236 14.27 -14.14 6.85
CA THR A 236 15.13 -15.33 6.96
C THR A 236 14.36 -16.61 6.64
N GLY A 237 13.10 -16.69 7.07
CA GLY A 237 12.20 -17.81 6.81
C GLY A 237 11.91 -17.97 5.33
N GLU A 238 11.53 -16.90 4.63
CA GLU A 238 11.35 -16.90 3.18
C GLU A 238 12.63 -17.30 2.45
N PHE A 239 13.80 -16.83 2.91
CA PHE A 239 15.09 -17.21 2.33
C PHE A 239 15.39 -18.71 2.49
N ILE A 240 15.16 -19.27 3.67
CA ILE A 240 15.38 -20.70 3.94
C ILE A 240 14.40 -21.56 3.15
N LEU A 241 13.11 -21.18 3.10
CA LEU A 241 12.09 -21.84 2.30
C LEU A 241 12.47 -21.83 0.82
N GLY A 242 12.82 -20.67 0.27
CA GLY A 242 13.26 -20.53 -1.12
C GLY A 242 14.48 -21.41 -1.44
N LYS A 243 15.48 -21.43 -0.55
CA LYS A 243 16.68 -22.28 -0.71
C LYS A 243 16.36 -23.77 -0.64
N THR A 244 15.44 -24.18 0.23
CA THR A 244 15.03 -25.58 0.40
C THR A 244 14.23 -26.05 -0.82
N VAL A 245 13.25 -25.26 -1.27
CA VAL A 245 12.46 -25.55 -2.47
C VAL A 245 13.33 -25.59 -3.71
N SER A 246 14.28 -24.66 -3.87
CA SER A 246 15.23 -24.67 -4.99
C SER A 246 16.12 -25.91 -4.99
N ARG A 247 16.63 -26.34 -3.83
CA ARG A 247 17.39 -27.58 -3.69
C ARG A 247 16.56 -28.83 -4.00
N SER A 248 15.31 -28.88 -3.54
CA SER A 248 14.41 -30.00 -3.82
C SER A 248 14.02 -30.05 -5.30
N ALA A 249 13.79 -28.90 -5.94
CA ALA A 249 13.51 -28.81 -7.37
C ALA A 249 14.74 -29.24 -8.21
N GLN A 250 15.95 -28.81 -7.85
CA GLN A 250 17.18 -29.26 -8.53
C GLN A 250 17.41 -30.77 -8.39
N ARG A 251 17.12 -31.35 -7.21
CA ARG A 251 17.18 -32.81 -7.01
C ARG A 251 16.13 -33.56 -7.83
N ALA A 252 14.91 -33.05 -7.91
CA ALA A 252 13.84 -33.64 -8.69
C ALA A 252 14.11 -33.60 -10.20
N VAL A 253 14.68 -32.50 -10.71
CA VAL A 253 15.13 -32.38 -12.11
C VAL A 253 16.29 -33.34 -12.38
N ALA A 254 17.28 -33.42 -11.49
CA ALA A 254 18.40 -34.35 -11.63
C ALA A 254 17.97 -35.83 -11.64
N SER A 255 16.90 -36.18 -10.91
CA SER A 255 16.30 -37.52 -10.95
C SER A 255 15.34 -37.78 -12.13
N GLY A 256 14.94 -36.73 -12.86
CA GLY A 256 13.99 -36.80 -13.98
C GLY A 256 14.62 -36.83 -15.38
N THR A 257 15.90 -36.46 -15.51
CA THR A 257 16.68 -36.53 -16.77
C THR A 257 17.27 -37.91 -17.09
N SER A 258 16.85 -38.96 -16.37
CA SER A 258 17.32 -40.33 -16.56
C SER A 258 16.22 -41.29 -17.03
N GLN A 259 15.33 -40.84 -17.91
CA GLN A 259 14.50 -41.70 -18.78
C GLN A 259 14.44 -41.14 -20.19
#